data_AF-A0A9Y3VYW9-F1
#
_entry.id   AF-A0A9Y3VYW9-F1
#
_cell.length_a   1.000
_cell.length_b   1.000
_cell.length_c   1.000
_cell.angle_alpha   90.00
_cell.angle_beta   90.00
_cell.angle_gamma   90.00
#
_symmetry.space_group_name_H-M   'P 1'
#
loop_
_entity.id
_entity.type
_entity.pdbx_description
1 polymer ?
#
loop_
_entity_poly.entity_id
_entity_poly.type
_entity_poly.pdbx_seq_one_letter_code
_entity_poly.pdbx_strand_id
1 'polypeptide(L)'
;YGIAGSTNVTGDQVKKLDILSNDLVINMLKSSFSSCVLVSEENDKAIIVEPDRRGKYIVCFDPLDGSSNIDCLVSIGTIFAIYKKTTDDEPCEKDALQPGRNLVAAGYALYGSATMVVLSTGQGVNCFMLDP
;
A
#
# COMPACT_ATOMS: atom_id res chain seq x y z
N TYR A 1 -9.90 22.10 12.37
CA TYR A 1 -10.36 22.63 11.07
C TYR A 1 -9.26 22.41 10.04
N GLY A 2 -9.24 21.26 9.36
CA GLY A 2 -8.14 20.86 8.48
C GLY A 2 -8.66 20.06 7.31
N ILE A 3 -9.55 20.68 6.54
CA ILE A 3 -10.14 20.09 5.33
C ILE A 3 -9.10 20.23 4.22
N ALA A 4 -8.48 19.12 3.83
CA ALA A 4 -7.78 19.03 2.55
C ALA A 4 -8.87 18.80 1.50
N GLY A 5 -9.19 19.83 0.72
CA GLY A 5 -10.34 19.85 -0.19
C GLY A 5 -10.18 19.02 -1.46
N SER A 6 -9.65 17.81 -1.36
CA SER A 6 -9.53 16.86 -2.48
C SER A 6 -10.39 15.63 -2.21
N THR A 7 -11.16 15.22 -3.21
CA THR A 7 -11.93 13.96 -3.21
C THR A 7 -11.09 12.93 -3.99
N ASN A 8 -10.91 11.72 -3.45
CA ASN A 8 -10.21 10.64 -4.16
C ASN A 8 -11.09 10.00 -5.25
N VAL A 9 -10.53 9.08 -6.02
CA VAL A 9 -11.21 8.41 -7.16
C VAL A 9 -12.36 7.51 -6.75
N THR A 10 -12.38 7.10 -5.48
CA THR A 10 -13.40 6.28 -4.82
C THR A 10 -14.52 7.12 -4.18
N GLY A 11 -14.36 8.45 -4.09
CA GLY A 11 -15.40 9.40 -3.66
C GLY A 11 -15.30 9.86 -2.20
N ASP A 12 -14.26 9.46 -1.48
CA ASP A 12 -14.03 9.81 -0.08
C ASP A 12 -13.30 11.16 0.08
N GLN A 13 -13.55 11.83 1.21
CA GLN A 13 -12.84 13.05 1.58
C GLN A 13 -11.42 12.69 2.03
N VAL A 14 -10.42 13.11 1.26
CA VAL A 14 -9.02 12.85 1.56
C VAL A 14 -8.64 13.56 2.86
N LYS A 15 -8.35 12.79 3.92
CA LYS A 15 -7.86 13.34 5.18
C LYS A 15 -6.36 13.60 5.07
N LYS A 16 -5.85 14.52 5.89
CA LYS A 16 -4.40 14.83 5.92
C LYS A 16 -3.54 13.60 6.23
N LEU A 17 -4.08 12.66 7.00
CA LEU A 17 -3.39 11.43 7.37
C LEU A 17 -3.28 10.48 6.18
N ASP A 18 -4.28 10.44 5.29
CA ASP A 18 -4.25 9.65 4.06
C ASP A 18 -3.10 10.10 3.15
N ILE A 19 -2.98 11.41 2.91
CA ILE A 19 -1.89 12.00 2.12
C ILE A 19 -0.53 11.64 2.73
N LEU A 20 -0.39 11.81 4.05
CA LEU A 20 0.87 11.53 4.74
C LEU A 20 1.25 10.04 4.66
N SER A 21 0.30 9.14 4.92
CA SER A 21 0.52 7.70 4.86
C SER A 21 0.88 7.27 3.43
N ASN A 22 0.18 7.80 2.43
CA ASN A 22 0.46 7.53 1.03
C ASN A 22 1.87 7.97 0.62
N ASP A 23 2.25 9.22 0.94
CA ASP A 23 3.58 9.75 0.63
C ASP A 23 4.68 8.93 1.31
N LEU A 24 4.47 8.52 2.56
CA LEU A 24 5.42 7.70 3.30
C LEU A 24 5.62 6.33 2.63
N VAL A 25 4.53 5.62 2.32
CA VAL A 25 4.60 4.29 1.70
C VAL A 25 5.26 4.37 0.32
N ILE A 26 4.88 5.34 -0.53
CA ILE A 26 5.48 5.52 -1.86
C ILE A 26 6.98 5.79 -1.74
N ASN A 27 7.40 6.69 -0.85
CA ASN A 27 8.82 7.05 -0.70
C ASN A 27 9.65 5.88 -0.16
N MET A 28 9.12 5.13 0.80
CA MET A 28 9.79 3.95 1.36
C MET A 28 9.90 2.82 0.33
N LEU A 29 8.85 2.58 -0.47
CA LEU A 29 8.89 1.56 -1.52
C LEU A 29 9.84 1.95 -2.67
N LYS A 30 9.82 3.20 -3.12
CA LYS A 30 10.77 3.70 -4.13
C LYS A 30 12.23 3.60 -3.65
N SER A 31 12.51 3.90 -2.39
CA SER A 31 13.87 3.81 -1.82
C SER A 31 14.32 2.39 -1.50
N SER A 32 13.41 1.39 -1.57
CA SER A 32 13.74 -0.02 -1.33
C SER A 32 14.48 -0.71 -2.49
N PHE A 33 14.56 -0.07 -3.67
CA PHE A 33 15.12 -0.64 -4.92
C PHE A 33 14.47 -1.98 -5.33
N SER A 34 13.30 -2.32 -4.77
CA SER A 34 12.68 -3.64 -4.90
C SER A 34 11.40 -3.63 -5.73
N SER A 35 10.76 -2.47 -5.89
CA SER A 35 9.51 -2.30 -6.64
C SER A 35 9.69 -1.66 -8.01
N CYS A 36 8.85 -2.02 -8.98
CA CYS A 36 8.78 -1.39 -10.31
C CYS A 36 7.46 -0.67 -10.58
N VAL A 37 6.36 -1.15 -10.00
CA VAL A 37 5.02 -0.55 -10.14
C VAL A 37 4.38 -0.49 -8.76
N LEU A 38 3.79 0.65 -8.44
CA LEU A 38 3.07 0.89 -7.21
C LEU A 38 1.62 1.26 -7.53
N VAL A 39 0.66 0.65 -6.85
CA VAL A 39 -0.76 0.97 -6.97
C VAL A 39 -1.27 1.35 -5.58
N SER A 40 -1.77 2.56 -5.44
CA SER A 40 -2.32 3.09 -4.18
C SER A 40 -3.79 3.39 -4.36
N GLU A 41 -4.59 3.18 -3.31
CA GLU A 41 -5.99 3.63 -3.26
C GLU A 41 -6.12 5.16 -3.49
N GLU A 42 -5.12 5.92 -3.02
CA GLU A 42 -5.11 7.39 -3.10
C GLU A 42 -4.62 7.96 -4.44
N ASN A 43 -4.20 7.11 -5.40
CA ASN A 43 -3.67 7.53 -6.70
C ASN A 43 -4.48 6.93 -7.85
N ASP A 44 -5.03 7.80 -8.70
CA ASP A 44 -5.82 7.41 -9.90
C ASP A 44 -5.05 6.53 -10.90
N LYS A 45 -3.71 6.69 -10.95
CA LYS A 45 -2.85 5.95 -11.87
C LYS A 45 -1.78 5.20 -11.12
N ALA A 46 -1.40 4.04 -11.65
CA ALA A 46 -0.24 3.31 -11.17
C ALA A 46 1.03 4.18 -11.29
N ILE A 47 1.83 4.19 -10.22
CA ILE A 47 3.09 4.91 -10.16
C ILE A 47 4.18 3.97 -10.66
N ILE A 48 4.82 4.36 -11.77
CA ILE A 48 5.96 3.64 -12.32
C ILE A 48 7.23 4.14 -11.64
N VAL A 49 8.00 3.21 -11.07
CA VAL A 49 9.27 3.54 -10.40
C VAL A 49 10.33 3.85 -11.45
N GLU A 50 11.12 4.87 -11.15
CA GLU A 50 12.21 5.36 -11.98
C GLU A 50 13.25 4.26 -12.26
N PRO A 51 13.86 4.18 -13.46
CA PRO A 51 14.75 3.08 -13.84
C PRO A 51 15.93 2.84 -12.89
N ASP A 52 16.46 3.90 -12.25
CA ASP A 52 17.57 3.86 -11.30
C ASP A 52 17.21 3.25 -9.93
N ARG A 53 15.91 3.16 -9.63
CA ARG A 53 15.36 2.63 -8.36
C ARG A 53 14.47 1.41 -8.54
N ARG A 54 14.47 0.85 -9.74
CA ARG A 54 13.52 -0.18 -10.15
C ARG A 54 13.96 -1.56 -9.66
N GLY A 55 13.02 -2.27 -9.04
CA GLY A 55 13.17 -3.69 -8.71
C GLY A 55 12.23 -4.58 -9.52
N LYS A 56 11.90 -5.75 -8.97
CA LYS A 56 11.14 -6.82 -9.66
C LYS A 56 9.72 -7.02 -9.13
N TYR A 57 9.33 -6.28 -8.10
CA TYR A 57 8.05 -6.44 -7.42
C TYR A 57 7.06 -5.35 -7.78
N ILE A 58 5.79 -5.69 -7.71
CA ILE A 58 4.67 -4.79 -7.90
C ILE A 58 3.93 -4.76 -6.58
N VAL A 59 3.67 -3.57 -6.05
CA VAL A 59 3.08 -3.42 -4.72
C VAL A 59 1.77 -2.67 -4.87
N CYS A 60 0.68 -3.33 -4.52
CA CYS A 60 -0.64 -2.73 -4.38
C CYS A 60 -0.89 -2.50 -2.90
N PHE A 61 -1.33 -1.32 -2.49
CA PHE A 61 -1.53 -1.00 -1.09
C PHE A 61 -2.68 -0.03 -0.88
N ASP A 62 -3.29 -0.15 0.30
CA ASP A 62 -4.13 0.87 0.90
C ASP A 62 -3.31 1.49 2.04
N PRO A 63 -2.85 2.75 1.90
CA PRO A 63 -1.99 3.37 2.89
C PRO A 63 -2.70 3.57 4.24
N LEU A 64 -4.03 3.75 4.23
CA LEU A 64 -4.80 4.01 5.44
C LEU A 64 -6.26 3.51 5.33
N ASP A 65 -6.44 2.21 5.53
CA ASP A 65 -7.76 1.59 5.57
C ASP A 65 -8.55 2.07 6.80
N GLY A 66 -9.82 2.37 6.57
CA GLY A 66 -10.72 2.88 7.61
C GLY A 66 -10.52 4.36 7.96
N SER A 67 -9.97 5.17 7.05
CA SER A 67 -9.75 6.62 7.25
C SER A 67 -11.01 7.36 7.75
N SER A 68 -12.20 6.95 7.33
CA SER A 68 -13.49 7.44 7.82
C SER A 68 -13.66 7.33 9.33
N ASN A 69 -13.09 6.29 9.96
CA ASN A 69 -13.19 6.01 11.39
C ASN A 69 -12.16 6.74 12.26
N ILE A 70 -11.23 7.50 11.66
CA ILE A 70 -10.21 8.26 12.41
C ILE A 70 -10.82 9.17 13.46
N ASP A 71 -11.94 9.83 13.14
CA ASP A 71 -12.59 10.78 14.05
C ASP A 71 -13.28 10.09 15.25
N CYS A 72 -13.52 8.79 15.16
CA CYS A 72 -14.11 7.97 16.22
C CYS A 72 -13.08 7.15 17.00
N LEU A 73 -11.77 7.29 16.70
CA LEU A 73 -10.67 6.54 17.34
C LEU A 73 -10.87 5.02 17.30
N VAL A 74 -11.53 4.51 16.26
CA VAL A 74 -11.64 3.07 16.02
C VAL A 74 -10.36 2.60 15.32
N SER A 75 -10.05 1.31 15.43
CA SER A 75 -8.91 0.70 14.76
C SER A 75 -8.90 0.99 13.26
N ILE A 76 -7.75 1.44 12.78
CA ILE A 76 -7.44 1.68 11.37
C ILE A 76 -6.26 0.79 10.96
N GLY A 77 -5.91 0.74 9.68
CA GLY A 77 -4.82 -0.12 9.22
C GLY A 77 -4.17 0.33 7.93
N THR A 78 -3.19 -0.44 7.50
CA THR A 78 -2.55 -0.32 6.18
C THR A 78 -2.58 -1.69 5.55
N ILE A 79 -3.09 -1.84 4.34
CA ILE A 79 -3.17 -3.13 3.64
C ILE A 79 -2.13 -3.13 2.52
N PHE A 80 -1.44 -4.24 2.31
CA PHE A 80 -0.51 -4.36 1.20
C PHE A 80 -0.52 -5.75 0.57
N ALA A 81 -0.24 -5.78 -0.71
CA ALA A 81 -0.20 -6.97 -1.54
C ALA A 81 0.97 -6.86 -2.52
N ILE A 82 1.80 -7.90 -2.58
CA ILE A 82 3.04 -7.91 -3.36
C ILE A 82 2.91 -8.98 -4.43
N TYR A 83 3.06 -8.56 -5.68
CA TYR A 83 3.20 -9.41 -6.85
C TYR A 83 4.63 -9.38 -7.37
N LYS A 84 5.00 -10.41 -8.12
CA LYS A 84 6.23 -10.41 -8.91
C LYS A 84 5.90 -10.03 -10.35
N LYS A 85 6.70 -9.16 -10.96
CA LYS A 85 6.58 -8.85 -12.39
C LYS A 85 6.86 -10.12 -13.21
N THR A 86 6.01 -10.39 -14.20
CA THR A 86 6.05 -11.61 -15.02
C THR A 86 6.54 -11.35 -16.44
N THR A 87 6.57 -10.10 -16.87
CA THR A 87 6.97 -9.63 -18.21
C THR A 87 8.41 -9.11 -18.18
N ASP A 88 9.10 -9.12 -19.32
CA ASP A 88 10.41 -8.47 -19.48
C ASP A 88 10.29 -7.04 -20.06
N ASP A 89 9.09 -6.63 -20.48
CA ASP A 89 8.81 -5.31 -21.06
C ASP A 89 8.97 -4.16 -20.05
N GLU A 90 8.87 -2.91 -20.50
CA GLU A 90 8.84 -1.77 -19.58
C GLU A 90 7.65 -1.88 -18.61
N PRO A 91 7.83 -1.63 -17.30
CA PRO A 91 6.76 -1.73 -16.32
C PRO A 91 5.62 -0.78 -16.66
N CYS A 92 4.41 -1.30 -16.63
CA CYS A 92 3.20 -0.55 -16.90
C CYS A 92 2.10 -0.94 -15.92
N GLU A 93 1.02 -0.16 -15.91
CA GLU A 93 -0.14 -0.39 -15.06
C GLU A 93 -0.74 -1.80 -15.23
N LYS A 94 -0.67 -2.37 -16.45
CA LYS A 94 -1.19 -3.71 -16.73
C LYS A 94 -0.46 -4.80 -15.96
N ASP A 95 0.79 -4.59 -15.56
CA ASP A 95 1.54 -5.57 -14.76
C ASP A 95 0.93 -5.76 -13.36
N ALA A 96 0.19 -4.76 -12.85
CA ALA A 96 -0.53 -4.85 -11.59
C ALA A 96 -1.89 -5.58 -11.71
N LEU A 97 -2.42 -5.74 -12.92
CA LEU A 97 -3.69 -6.43 -13.20
C LEU A 97 -3.50 -7.95 -13.23
N GLN A 98 -2.98 -8.49 -12.12
CA GLN A 98 -2.78 -9.92 -11.90
C GLN A 98 -3.86 -10.49 -10.98
N PRO A 99 -4.25 -11.78 -11.15
CA PRO A 99 -5.16 -12.42 -10.22
C PRO A 99 -4.48 -12.57 -8.84
N GLY A 100 -5.24 -12.39 -7.76
CA GLY A 100 -4.72 -12.48 -6.38
C GLY A 100 -4.02 -13.79 -6.02
N ARG A 101 -4.28 -14.88 -6.76
CA ARG A 101 -3.53 -16.15 -6.64
C ARG A 101 -2.03 -16.03 -6.97
N ASN A 102 -1.63 -14.96 -7.65
CA ASN A 102 -0.25 -14.68 -8.02
C ASN A 102 0.49 -13.86 -6.95
N LEU A 103 -0.15 -13.52 -5.82
CA LEU A 103 0.51 -12.84 -4.72
C LEU A 103 1.66 -13.69 -4.18
N VAL A 104 2.83 -13.06 -4.08
CA VAL A 104 4.01 -13.68 -3.45
C VAL A 104 4.07 -13.38 -1.96
N ALA A 105 3.49 -12.25 -1.55
CA ALA A 105 3.27 -11.90 -0.17
C ALA A 105 2.10 -10.93 -0.05
N ALA A 106 1.40 -10.97 1.07
CA ALA A 106 0.36 -10.00 1.39
C ALA A 106 0.20 -9.89 2.90
N GLY A 107 -0.34 -8.77 3.35
CA GLY A 107 -0.49 -8.53 4.77
C GLY A 107 -1.22 -7.23 5.05
N TYR A 108 -1.34 -6.95 6.33
CA TYR A 108 -1.84 -5.67 6.81
C TYR A 108 -1.17 -5.30 8.13
N ALA A 109 -1.00 -4.00 8.33
CA ALA A 109 -0.71 -3.42 9.64
C ALA A 109 -2.04 -2.99 10.27
N LEU A 110 -2.25 -3.34 11.53
CA LEU A 110 -3.40 -2.94 12.32
C LEU A 110 -2.94 -1.97 13.40
N TYR A 111 -3.53 -0.78 13.41
CA TYR A 111 -3.32 0.26 14.40
C TYR A 111 -4.51 0.27 15.37
N GLY A 112 -4.53 -0.69 16.29
CA GLY A 112 -5.56 -0.84 17.32
C GLY A 112 -5.05 -0.47 18.71
N SER A 113 -5.47 -1.25 19.72
CA SER A 113 -4.92 -1.13 21.09
C SER A 113 -3.43 -1.45 21.16
N ALA A 114 -2.93 -2.26 20.23
CA ALA A 114 -1.52 -2.50 19.96
C ALA A 114 -1.31 -2.49 18.44
N THR A 115 -0.10 -2.12 18.00
CA THR A 115 0.26 -2.16 16.58
C THR A 115 0.72 -3.57 16.22
N MET A 116 0.05 -4.19 15.26
CA MET A 116 0.38 -5.53 14.78
C MET A 116 0.57 -5.53 13.26
N VAL A 117 1.49 -6.35 12.78
CA VAL A 117 1.67 -6.65 11.36
C VAL A 117 1.35 -8.12 11.14
N VAL A 118 0.37 -8.38 10.29
CA VAL A 118 0.00 -9.72 9.84
C VAL A 118 0.57 -9.92 8.45
N LEU A 119 1.35 -10.98 8.25
CA LEU A 119 2.06 -11.26 7.01
C LEU A 119 1.89 -12.72 6.58
N SER A 120 1.59 -12.91 5.30
CA SER A 120 1.59 -14.20 4.61
C SER A 120 2.51 -14.17 3.40
N THR A 121 3.27 -15.25 3.22
CA THR A 121 4.16 -15.48 2.06
C THR A 121 3.84 -16.80 1.33
N GLY A 122 2.63 -17.34 1.55
CA GLY A 122 2.15 -18.58 0.93
C GLY A 122 2.41 -19.86 1.73
N GLN A 123 3.20 -19.82 2.81
CA GLN A 123 3.47 -20.98 3.69
C GLN A 123 2.72 -20.93 5.03
N GLY A 124 1.86 -19.93 5.22
CA GLY A 124 1.15 -19.70 6.47
C GLY A 124 0.99 -18.21 6.73
N VAL A 125 0.41 -17.89 7.89
CA VAL A 125 0.17 -16.53 8.35
C VAL A 125 0.90 -16.34 9.68
N ASN A 126 1.67 -15.27 9.79
CA ASN A 126 2.37 -14.90 11.02
C ASN A 126 1.95 -13.50 11.47
N CYS A 127 1.90 -13.29 12.77
CA CYS A 127 1.54 -12.03 13.40
C CYS A 127 2.72 -11.51 14.21
N PHE A 128 3.13 -10.27 13.95
CA PHE A 128 4.23 -9.58 14.63
C PHE A 128 3.66 -8.38 15.37
N MET A 129 3.96 -8.24 16.66
CA MET A 129 3.54 -7.07 17.46
C MET A 129 4.71 -6.09 17.55
N LEU A 130 4.43 -4.79 17.40
CA LEU A 130 5.43 -3.73 17.54
C LEU A 130 5.71 -3.48 19.03
N ASP A 131 6.99 -3.40 19.40
CA ASP A 131 7.47 -2.92 20.69
C ASP A 131 7.83 -1.41 20.57
N PRO A 132 7.08 -0.49 21.21
CA PRO A 132 7.22 0.97 21.02
C PRO A 132 8.45 1.63 21.66
#